data_AF-A0A7Y3A009-F1
#
_entry.id   AF-A0A7Y3A009-F1
#
_cell.length_a   1.000
_cell.length_b   1.000
_cell.length_c   1.000
_cell.angle_alpha   90.00
_cell.angle_beta   90.00
_cell.angle_gamma   90.00
#
_symmetry.space_group_name_H-M   'P 1'
#
loop_
_entity.id
_entity.type
_entity.pdbx_description
1 polymer ?
#
loop_
_entity_poly.entity_id
_entity_poly.type
_entity_poly.pdbx_seq_one_letter_code
_entity_poly.pdbx_strand_id
1 'polypeptide(L)' 'MKCHKVDYKVIGDDIQIVEVELDPGETVIAEAGAMNYMDDGIT' A
#
# COMPACT_ATOMS: atom_id res chain seq x y z
N MET A 1 3.33 17.09 11.77
CA MET A 1 3.21 16.44 10.45
C MET A 1 1.81 15.84 10.36
N LYS A 2 1.13 15.97 9.22
CA LYS A 2 -0.16 15.29 8.99
C LYS A 2 0.09 14.07 8.12
N CYS A 3 -0.64 13.00 8.35
CA CYS A 3 -0.58 11.81 7.49
C CYS A 3 -1.24 12.08 6.14
N HIS A 4 -0.77 11.38 5.12
CA HIS A 4 -1.39 11.32 3.80
C HIS A 4 -2.75 10.60 3.87
N LYS A 5 -3.62 10.91 2.91
CA LYS A 5 -4.90 10.22 2.76
C LYS A 5 -4.78 9.35 1.53
N VAL A 6 -4.48 8.08 1.76
CA VAL A 6 -4.30 7.10 0.71
C VAL A 6 -5.61 6.36 0.42
N ASP A 7 -5.76 5.91 -0.82
CA ASP A 7 -6.81 5.00 -1.23
C ASP A 7 -6.35 3.55 -1.06
N TYR A 8 -7.28 2.65 -0.73
CA TYR A 8 -6.97 1.23 -0.55
C TYR A 8 -8.13 0.31 -0.91
N LYS A 9 -7.79 -0.95 -1.18
CA LYS A 9 -8.75 -2.02 -1.44
C LYS A 9 -8.28 -3.32 -0.78
N VAL A 10 -9.22 -4.05 -0.16
CA VAL A 10 -8.98 -5.40 0.31
C VAL A 10 -9.34 -6.38 -0.81
N ILE A 11 -8.41 -7.25 -1.18
CA ILE A 11 -8.57 -8.24 -2.24
C ILE A 11 -8.49 -9.64 -1.62
N GLY A 12 -9.38 -10.53 -2.03
CA GLY A 12 -9.46 -11.91 -1.56
C GLY A 12 -10.60 -12.15 -0.57
N ASP A 13 -10.89 -13.42 -0.34
CA ASP A 13 -11.94 -13.89 0.57
C ASP A 13 -11.29 -14.63 1.74
N ASP A 14 -10.79 -15.84 1.51
CA ASP A 14 -10.13 -16.66 2.53
C ASP A 14 -8.70 -16.20 2.89
N ILE A 15 -7.96 -15.70 1.89
CA ILE A 15 -6.62 -15.10 2.06
C ILE A 15 -6.69 -13.70 1.48
N GLN A 16 -6.40 -12.72 2.32
CA GLN A 16 -6.61 -11.32 2.01
C GLN A 16 -5.30 -10.54 1.93
N ILE A 17 -5.26 -9.60 0.98
CA ILE A 17 -4.21 -8.58 0.87
C ILE A 17 -4.86 -7.19 0.89
N VAL A 18 -4.11 -6.21 1.38
CA VAL A 18 -4.47 -4.79 1.25
C VAL A 18 -3.62 -4.20 0.13
N GLU A 19 -4.28 -3.79 -0.95
CA GLU A 19 -3.69 -3.01 -2.02
C GLU A 19 -3.83 -1.53 -1.67
N VAL A 20 -2.75 -0.76 -1.74
CA VAL A 20 -2.71 0.67 -1.40
C VAL A 20 -2.28 1.45 -2.64
N GLU A 21 -3.09 2.41 -3.05
CA GLU A 21 -2.78 3.33 -4.15
C GLU A 21 -2.15 4.60 -3.57
N LEU A 22 -1.07 5.07 -4.20
CA LEU A 22 -0.32 6.24 -3.77
C LEU A 22 -0.31 7.28 -4.87
N ASP A 23 -0.75 8.50 -4.54
CA ASP A 23 -0.51 9.65 -5.38
C ASP A 23 0.99 10.02 -5.38
N PRO A 24 1.48 10.78 -6.39
CA PRO A 24 2.88 11.22 -6.43
C PRO A 24 3.31 11.95 -5.14
N GLY A 25 4.31 11.38 -4.45
CA GLY A 25 4.86 11.92 -3.20
C GLY A 25 4.16 11.41 -1.93
N GLU A 26 3.12 10.59 -2.06
CA GLU A 26 2.57 9.86 -0.93
C GLU A 26 3.47 8.70 -0.50
N THR A 27 3.22 8.17 0.69
CA THR A 27 4.08 7.13 1.29
C THR A 27 3.24 6.30 2.25
N VAL A 28 3.43 4.99 2.19
CA VAL A 28 2.91 4.03 3.17
C VAL A 28 4.07 3.42 3.96
N ILE A 29 3.84 3.14 5.24
CA ILE A 29 4.81 2.48 6.11
C ILE A 29 4.26 1.09 6.43
N ALA A 30 5.07 0.07 6.19
CA ALA A 30 4.76 -1.31 6.51
C ALA A 30 5.95 -2.00 7.17
N GLU A 31 5.69 -3.10 7.88
CA GLU A 31 6.76 -3.93 8.46
C GLU A 31 7.52 -4.67 7.35
N ALA A 32 8.81 -4.92 7.58
CA ALA A 32 9.62 -5.72 6.68
C ALA A 32 8.99 -7.11 6.46
N GLY A 33 8.84 -7.52 5.20
CA GLY A 33 8.21 -8.78 4.84
C GLY A 33 6.68 -8.73 4.72
N ALA A 34 6.04 -7.59 5.03
CA ALA A 34 4.59 -7.43 4.80
C ALA A 34 4.25 -7.14 3.33
N MET A 35 5.20 -6.62 2.55
CA MET A 35 5.01 -6.29 1.13
C MET A 35 4.99 -7.57 0.28
N ASN A 36 3.91 -7.75 -0.48
CA ASN A 36 3.75 -8.88 -1.41
C ASN A 36 4.30 -8.53 -2.81
N TYR A 37 3.94 -7.36 -3.34
CA TYR A 37 4.37 -6.83 -4.62
C TYR A 37 4.29 -5.29 -4.61
N MET A 38 4.89 -4.64 -5.60
CA MET A 38 4.80 -3.20 -5.85
C MET A 38 4.94 -2.93 -7.35
N ASP A 39 4.33 -1.86 -7.85
CA ASP A 39 4.43 -1.45 -9.25
C ASP A 39 5.74 -0.71 -9.55
N ASP A 40 6.12 -0.71 -10.83
CA ASP A 40 7.26 0.07 -11.33
C ASP A 40 7.01 1.57 -11.07
N GLY A 41 7.87 2.19 -10.26
CA GLY A 41 7.74 3.60 -9.87
C GLY A 41 7.63 3.83 -8.35
N ILE A 42 7.44 2.76 -7.57
CA ILE A 42 7.49 2.80 -6.10
C ILE A 42 8.93 2.56 -5.61
N THR A 43 9.40 3.39 -4.66
CA THR A 43 10.76 3.32 -4.07
C THR A 43 10.74 3.53 -2.57
#